data_AF-A0A9E2YWK8-F1
#
_entry.id   AF-A0A9E2YWK8-F1
#
_cell.length_a   1.000
_cell.length_b   1.000
_cell.length_c   1.000
_cell.angle_alpha   90.00
_cell.angle_beta   90.00
_cell.angle_gamma   90.00
#
_symmetry.space_group_name_H-M   'P 1'
#
loop_
_entity.id
_entity.type
_entity.pdbx_description
1 polymer ?
#
loop_
_entity_poly.entity_id
_entity_poly.type
_entity_poly.pdbx_seq_one_letter_code
_entity_poly.pdbx_strand_id
1 'polypeptide(L)'
;MIRKTFLAALLGCSLIAGASAAEVVVNIGPPRPVVERRVVAPGPGYVWTAGYHRWDGAHYVWVPGAWVVPPRPHAVWVQHRWVHRRHGWVFVEGHWR
;
A
#
# COMPACT_ATOMS: atom_id res chain seq x y z
N MET A 1 -38.12 -41.14 -19.79
CA MET A 1 -38.91 -40.91 -18.56
C MET A 1 -37.97 -40.46 -17.46
N ILE A 2 -38.01 -39.17 -17.12
CA ILE A 2 -37.12 -38.50 -16.14
C ILE A 2 -37.87 -38.37 -14.82
N ARG A 3 -37.30 -38.85 -13.70
CA ARG A 3 -37.57 -38.33 -12.33
C ARG A 3 -36.80 -39.02 -11.19
N LYS A 4 -36.43 -38.18 -10.19
CA LYS A 4 -35.97 -38.42 -8.79
C LYS A 4 -34.44 -38.62 -8.65
N THR A 5 -33.67 -37.94 -7.79
CA THR A 5 -33.92 -37.31 -6.46
C THR A 5 -32.94 -36.17 -6.15
N PHE A 6 -33.38 -35.19 -5.33
CA PHE A 6 -32.56 -34.17 -4.64
C PHE A 6 -31.71 -34.75 -3.49
N LEU A 7 -30.53 -34.16 -3.20
CA LEU A 7 -29.89 -33.87 -1.89
C LEU A 7 -28.43 -33.39 -2.19
N ALA A 8 -28.08 -32.10 -2.11
CA ALA A 8 -27.67 -31.35 -0.91
C ALA A 8 -26.42 -31.89 -0.19
N ALA A 9 -25.25 -31.29 -0.47
CA ALA A 9 -24.20 -31.02 0.51
C ALA A 9 -23.28 -29.92 -0.04
N LEU A 10 -23.56 -28.68 0.35
CA LEU A 10 -22.67 -27.53 0.22
C LEU A 10 -21.42 -27.79 1.06
N LEU A 11 -20.33 -28.26 0.44
CA LEU A 11 -18.99 -28.13 1.02
C LEU A 11 -18.52 -26.70 0.80
N GLY A 12 -19.04 -25.81 1.64
CA GLY A 12 -18.49 -24.49 1.88
C GLY A 12 -17.15 -24.62 2.60
N CYS A 13 -16.07 -24.86 1.85
CA CYS A 13 -14.74 -24.61 2.34
C CYS A 13 -14.33 -23.22 1.85
N SER A 14 -14.89 -22.19 2.49
CA SER A 14 -14.40 -20.82 2.30
C SER A 14 -13.02 -20.74 2.92
N LEU A 15 -11.99 -20.95 2.10
CA LEU A 15 -10.62 -20.59 2.42
C LEU A 15 -10.60 -19.07 2.66
N ILE A 16 -10.70 -18.68 3.93
CA ILE A 16 -10.28 -17.35 4.36
C ILE A 16 -8.75 -17.38 4.20
N ALA A 17 -8.28 -16.98 3.03
CA ALA A 17 -6.88 -16.67 2.80
C ALA A 17 -6.56 -15.45 3.68
N GLY A 18 -6.15 -15.71 4.92
CA GLY A 18 -5.51 -14.70 5.74
C GLY A 18 -4.24 -14.29 5.01
N ALA A 19 -4.27 -13.14 4.34
CA ALA A 19 -3.06 -12.56 3.79
C ALA A 19 -2.14 -12.22 4.97
N SER A 20 -1.20 -13.12 5.28
CA SER A 20 -0.11 -12.78 6.17
C SER A 20 0.69 -11.69 5.46
N ALA A 21 0.54 -10.44 5.89
CA ALA A 21 1.38 -9.35 5.43
C ALA A 21 2.82 -9.68 5.84
N ALA A 22 3.58 -10.25 4.91
CA ALA A 22 4.99 -10.52 5.12
C ALA A 22 5.70 -9.16 5.22
N GLU A 23 6.21 -8.86 6.42
CA GLU A 23 6.98 -7.63 6.65
C GLU A 23 8.34 -7.77 5.96
N VAL A 24 8.57 -6.94 4.93
CA VAL A 24 9.86 -6.92 4.24
C VAL A 24 10.84 -6.09 5.06
N VAL A 25 11.81 -6.78 5.66
CA VAL A 25 12.89 -6.16 6.43
C VAL A 25 14.12 -5.99 5.53
N VAL A 26 14.56 -4.74 5.36
CA VAL A 26 15.71 -4.39 4.54
C VAL A 26 16.88 -3.99 5.44
N ASN A 27 18.01 -4.69 5.33
CA ASN A 27 19.19 -4.42 6.17
C ASN A 27 19.97 -3.18 5.73
N ILE A 28 19.80 -2.75 4.48
CA ILE A 28 20.39 -1.54 3.92
C ILE A 28 19.39 -0.40 4.12
N GLY A 29 19.83 0.74 4.67
CA GLY A 29 18.94 1.87 4.87
C GLY A 29 18.48 2.53 3.56
N PRO A 30 17.28 3.12 3.52
CA PRO A 30 16.84 3.87 2.35
C PRO A 30 17.76 5.07 2.11
N PRO A 31 17.98 5.46 0.83
CA PRO A 31 18.62 6.73 0.52
C PRO A 31 17.82 7.89 1.12
N ARG A 32 18.46 9.07 1.17
CA ARG A 32 17.77 10.29 1.59
C ARG A 32 16.52 10.50 0.71
N PRO A 33 15.40 10.99 1.28
CA PRO A 33 14.23 11.34 0.47
C PRO A 33 14.61 12.29 -0.64
N VAL A 34 14.13 12.02 -1.86
CA VAL A 34 14.33 12.93 -2.99
C VAL A 34 13.44 14.15 -2.75
N VAL A 35 14.02 15.34 -2.89
CA VAL A 35 13.25 16.59 -2.84
C VAL A 35 12.56 16.77 -4.17
N GLU A 36 11.25 16.54 -4.21
CA GLU A 36 10.46 16.69 -5.43
C GLU A 36 9.99 18.13 -5.62
N ARG A 37 10.13 18.62 -6.85
CA ARG A 37 9.39 19.81 -7.28
C ARG A 37 7.95 19.38 -7.55
N ARG A 38 7.02 19.87 -6.73
CA ARG A 38 5.58 19.67 -6.94
C ARG A 38 5.17 20.45 -8.19
N VAL A 39 4.49 19.78 -9.11
CA VAL A 39 3.79 20.45 -10.21
C VAL A 39 2.55 21.17 -9.66
N VAL A 40 1.96 22.07 -10.46
CA VAL A 40 0.71 22.72 -10.10
C VAL A 40 -0.37 21.66 -9.83
N ALA A 41 -1.19 21.88 -8.79
CA ALA A 41 -2.31 20.99 -8.52
C ALA A 41 -3.29 21.00 -9.70
N PRO A 42 -3.85 19.85 -10.11
CA PRO A 42 -4.83 19.79 -11.21
C PRO A 42 -6.11 20.60 -10.95
N GLY A 43 -6.46 20.79 -9.68
CA GLY A 43 -7.62 21.59 -9.29
C GLY A 43 -7.84 21.61 -7.77
N PRO A 44 -8.96 22.21 -7.32
CA PRO A 44 -9.36 22.20 -5.92
C PRO A 44 -9.58 20.78 -5.41
N GLY A 45 -9.29 20.55 -4.12
CA GLY A 45 -9.55 19.27 -3.45
C GLY A 45 -8.48 18.20 -3.64
N TYR A 46 -7.46 18.43 -4.49
CA TYR A 46 -6.32 17.52 -4.59
C TYR A 46 -5.37 17.69 -3.40
N VAL A 47 -4.82 16.57 -2.93
CA VAL A 47 -3.79 16.51 -1.89
C VAL A 47 -2.53 15.89 -2.47
N TRP A 48 -1.38 16.47 -2.15
CA TRP A 48 -0.08 15.95 -2.57
C TRP A 48 0.33 14.74 -1.72
N THR A 49 0.47 13.59 -2.35
CA THR A 49 1.16 12.42 -1.79
C THR A 49 2.62 12.50 -2.23
N ALA A 50 3.56 12.52 -1.28
CA ALA A 50 4.97 12.68 -1.64
C ALA A 50 5.53 11.35 -2.13
N GLY A 51 6.50 11.42 -3.04
CA GLY A 51 7.21 10.25 -3.50
C GLY A 51 7.98 9.56 -2.39
N TYR A 52 8.39 8.33 -2.65
CA TYR A 52 9.09 7.48 -1.68
C TYR A 52 10.03 6.51 -2.38
N HIS A 53 11.01 6.03 -1.63
CA HIS A 53 11.86 4.92 -2.08
C HIS A 53 11.13 3.61 -1.84
N ARG A 54 10.82 2.87 -2.91
CA ARG A 54 10.28 1.51 -2.84
C ARG A 54 11.43 0.51 -2.93
N TRP A 55 11.37 -0.56 -2.14
CA TRP A 55 12.27 -1.69 -2.32
C TRP A 55 11.69 -2.64 -3.38
N ASP A 56 12.47 -3.00 -4.39
CA ASP A 56 12.03 -3.91 -5.47
C ASP A 56 12.47 -5.38 -5.27
N GLY A 57 13.19 -5.67 -4.18
CA GLY A 57 13.79 -6.97 -3.92
C GLY A 57 15.33 -6.95 -3.97
N ALA A 58 15.92 -5.97 -4.66
CA ALA A 58 17.37 -5.84 -4.79
C ALA A 58 17.88 -4.42 -4.53
N HIS A 59 17.12 -3.39 -4.91
CA HIS A 59 17.52 -2.00 -4.80
C HIS A 59 16.34 -1.08 -4.43
N TYR A 60 16.68 0.14 -4.03
CA TYR A 60 15.71 1.21 -3.84
C TYR A 60 15.39 1.90 -5.17
N VAL A 61 14.10 1.98 -5.49
CA VAL A 61 13.58 2.66 -6.68
C VAL A 61 12.73 3.84 -6.23
N TRP A 62 12.98 5.02 -6.80
CA TRP A 62 12.16 6.20 -6.53
C TRP A 62 10.78 6.05 -7.18
N VAL A 63 9.73 6.16 -6.37
CA VAL A 63 8.35 6.30 -6.84
C VAL A 63 7.97 7.77 -6.68
N PRO A 64 7.69 8.51 -7.77
CA PRO A 64 7.37 9.92 -7.68
C PRO A 64 6.04 10.18 -6.99
N GLY A 65 5.94 11.35 -6.36
CA GLY A 65 4.72 11.82 -5.72
C GLY A 65 3.62 12.15 -6.74
N ALA A 66 2.39 12.26 -6.24
CA ALA A 66 1.22 12.53 -7.07
C ALA A 66 0.21 13.44 -6.38
N TRP A 67 -0.57 14.15 -7.20
CA TRP A 67 -1.79 14.80 -6.74
C TRP A 67 -2.92 13.77 -6.75
N VAL A 68 -3.55 13.54 -5.60
CA VAL A 68 -4.62 12.54 -5.44
C VAL A 68 -5.85 13.18 -4.83
N VAL A 69 -7.03 12.77 -5.29
CA VAL A 69 -8.31 13.16 -4.69
C VAL A 69 -8.54 12.33 -3.41
N PRO A 70 -8.75 12.95 -2.24
CA PRO A 70 -9.02 12.22 -1.01
C PRO A 70 -10.30 11.39 -1.11
N PRO A 71 -10.36 10.22 -0.46
CA PRO A 71 -11.52 9.33 -0.54
C PRO A 71 -12.76 9.87 0.18
N ARG A 72 -12.59 10.84 1.07
CA ARG A 72 -13.68 11.47 1.84
C ARG A 72 -13.29 12.89 2.27
N PRO A 73 -14.27 13.75 2.59
CA PRO A 73 -13.99 15.07 3.15
C PRO A 73 -13.11 15.00 4.40
N HIS A 74 -12.18 15.93 4.53
CA HIS A 74 -11.23 16.06 5.65
C HIS A 74 -10.25 14.89 5.85
N ALA A 75 -10.18 13.93 4.93
CA ALA A 75 -9.16 12.90 4.99
C ALA A 75 -7.76 13.51 4.83
N VAL A 76 -6.83 13.06 5.66
CA VAL A 76 -5.44 13.54 5.65
C VAL A 76 -4.53 12.42 5.20
N TRP A 77 -3.68 12.70 4.23
CA TRP A 77 -2.68 11.76 3.77
C TRP A 77 -1.54 11.64 4.79
N VAL A 78 -1.31 10.42 5.27
CA VAL A 78 -0.15 10.04 6.07
C VAL A 78 0.89 9.43 5.13
N GLN A 79 2.06 10.06 5.04
CA GLN A 79 3.09 9.66 4.08
C GLN A 79 3.66 8.26 4.34
N HIS A 80 4.06 7.61 3.24
CA HIS A 80 4.95 6.45 3.28
C HIS A 80 6.22 6.79 4.04
N ARG A 81 6.72 5.84 4.84
CA ARG A 81 7.99 6.04 5.55
C ARG A 81 8.72 4.74 5.77
N TRP A 82 10.04 4.82 5.77
CA TRP A 82 10.89 3.77 6.28
C TRP A 82 11.15 4.00 7.75
N VAL A 83 10.97 2.97 8.57
CA VAL A 83 11.20 3.04 10.00
C VAL A 83 12.29 2.07 10.37
N HIS A 84 13.31 2.57 11.06
CA HIS A 84 14.38 1.73 11.60
C HIS A 84 13.85 0.92 12.79
N ARG A 85 14.08 -0.39 12.74
CA ARG A 85 13.74 -1.38 13.77
C ARG A 85 15.00 -2.16 14.13
N ARG A 86 14.90 -3.04 15.14
CA ARG A 86 16.03 -3.83 15.65
C ARG A 86 16.76 -4.64 14.56
N HIS A 87 16.02 -5.14 13.57
CA HIS A 87 16.53 -6.06 12.56
C HIS A 87 16.68 -5.41 11.17
N GLY A 88 16.58 -4.08 11.07
CA GLY A 88 16.70 -3.38 9.80
C GLY A 88 15.60 -2.34 9.61
N TRP A 89 15.33 -2.01 8.36
CA TRP A 89 14.36 -1.02 7.95
C TRP A 89 13.09 -1.68 7.46
N VAL A 90 11.96 -1.19 7.97
CA VAL A 90 10.62 -1.63 7.56
C VAL A 90 9.94 -0.51 6.80
N PHE A 91 9.33 -0.86 5.68
CA PHE A 91 8.46 0.06 4.96
C PHE A 91 7.08 0.11 5.60
N VAL A 92 6.65 1.32 5.97
CA VAL A 92 5.29 1.59 6.42
C VAL A 92 4.55 2.30 5.29
N GLU A 93 3.51 1.65 4.79
CA GLU A 93 2.66 2.22 3.75
C GLU A 93 1.93 3.47 4.23
N GLY A 94 1.90 4.48 3.36
CA GLY A 94 1.09 5.65 3.53
C GLY A 94 -0.39 5.30 3.43
N HIS A 95 -1.22 6.06 4.11
CA HIS A 95 -2.66 5.81 4.16
C HIS A 95 -3.41 7.11 4.44
N TRP A 96 -4.70 7.09 4.15
CA TRP A 96 -5.62 8.14 4.55
C TRP A 96 -6.04 7.93 6.00
N ARG A 97 -6.01 8.98 6.80
CA ARG A 97 -6.63 9.03 8.14
C ARG A 97 -7.86 9.91 8.13
#